data_AF-A0A1X7URG2-F1
#
_entry.id   AF-A0A1X7URG2-F1
#
_cell.length_a   1.000
_cell.length_b   1.000
_cell.length_c   1.000
_cell.angle_alpha   90.00
_cell.angle_beta   90.00
_cell.angle_gamma   90.00
#
_symmetry.space_group_name_H-M   'P 1'
#
loop_
_entity.id
_entity.type
_entity.pdbx_description
1 polymer ?
#
loop_
_entity_poly.entity_id
_entity_poly.type
_entity_poly.pdbx_seq_one_letter_code
_entity_poly.pdbx_strand_id
1 'polypeptide(L)'
;MVLLIGRVYGCSSNHEYLSYSPSILKAVFPPWFQFPFHIQHRVGFVYSFLQFLFTLTDKGFEITEIVDIIGKRRSHQKWSCNKIYSIVPSRYLITSSFVSHFFEKMEDFYMSKMTSLCCRGSISLDHTIKVATNIGYQRTDGKWVTQYKALFINEDGQVLSWQFTKTKSFEDVKTLILQVSKRMTALNKNISTIYIDDCCSWRQLLQSSLGYEVNVKLDLFHAVQRITKHEERNTNTISHA
;
A
#
# COMPACT_ATOMS: atom_id res chain seq x y z
N MET A 1 20.90 -18.39 9.72
CA MET A 1 19.73 -19.12 9.18
C MET A 1 19.32 -20.12 10.24
N VAL A 2 18.12 -19.99 10.80
CA VAL A 2 17.59 -21.04 11.69
C VAL A 2 17.04 -22.12 10.77
N LEU A 3 17.70 -23.28 10.74
CA LEU A 3 17.16 -24.46 10.08
C LEU A 3 15.95 -24.90 10.91
N LEU A 4 14.75 -24.83 10.34
CA LEU A 4 13.55 -25.26 11.04
C LEU A 4 13.45 -26.78 10.97
N ILE A 5 14.00 -27.47 11.98
CA ILE A 5 13.84 -28.92 12.13
C ILE A 5 12.50 -29.14 12.83
N GLY A 6 11.48 -29.47 12.05
CA GLY A 6 10.19 -29.88 12.60
C GLY A 6 10.14 -31.38 12.83
N ARG A 7 9.73 -31.79 14.02
CA ARG A 7 9.22 -33.16 14.21
C ARG A 7 7.90 -33.31 13.44
N VAL A 8 7.73 -34.43 12.75
CA VAL A 8 6.44 -34.85 12.19
C VAL A 8 5.77 -35.73 13.24
N TYR A 9 4.52 -35.40 13.59
CA TYR A 9 3.69 -36.22 14.46
C TYR A 9 2.70 -37.00 13.59
N GLY A 10 2.69 -38.32 13.72
CA GLY A 10 1.71 -39.21 13.10
C GLY A 10 0.59 -39.56 14.08
N CYS A 11 -0.65 -39.66 13.60
CA CYS A 11 -1.73 -40.28 14.37
C CYS A 11 -2.00 -41.72 13.90
N SER A 12 -2.77 -42.49 14.69
CA SER A 12 -3.17 -43.87 14.37
C SER A 12 -3.98 -44.02 13.08
N SER A 13 -4.51 -42.93 12.54
CA SER A 13 -5.22 -42.86 11.25
C SER A 13 -4.31 -42.44 10.08
N ASN A 14 -2.98 -42.45 10.26
CA ASN A 14 -1.98 -42.13 9.24
C ASN A 14 -1.98 -40.65 8.75
N HIS A 15 -2.53 -39.72 9.54
CA HIS A 15 -2.34 -38.30 9.30
C HIS A 15 -0.99 -37.85 9.83
N GLU A 16 -0.27 -37.04 9.04
CA GLU A 16 1.00 -36.44 9.42
C GLU A 16 0.84 -34.94 9.67
N TYR A 17 1.39 -34.46 10.78
CA TYR A 17 1.40 -33.05 11.11
C TYR A 17 2.80 -32.57 11.47
N LEU A 18 3.22 -31.47 10.85
CA LEU A 18 4.44 -30.79 11.27
C LEU A 18 4.23 -30.16 12.65
N SER A 19 5.21 -30.31 13.54
CA SER A 19 5.22 -29.74 14.90
C SER A 19 5.02 -28.22 14.94
N TYR A 20 5.39 -27.52 13.89
CA TYR A 20 5.17 -26.08 13.71
C TYR A 20 3.93 -25.76 12.84
N SER A 21 3.07 -26.74 12.57
CA SER A 21 1.83 -26.53 11.83
C SER A 21 1.00 -25.45 12.53
N PRO A 22 0.52 -24.41 11.80
CA PRO A 22 -0.30 -23.36 12.39
C PRO A 22 -1.52 -23.88 13.14
N SER A 23 -2.12 -24.99 12.69
CA SER A 23 -3.29 -25.60 13.34
C SER A 23 -2.95 -26.20 14.69
N ILE A 24 -1.77 -26.84 14.82
CA ILE A 24 -1.28 -27.36 16.11
C ILE A 24 -0.92 -26.21 17.03
N LEU A 25 -0.17 -25.22 16.53
CA LEU A 25 0.24 -24.08 17.34
C LEU A 25 -0.96 -23.29 17.87
N LYS A 26 -2.02 -23.13 17.07
CA LYS A 26 -3.28 -22.50 17.51
C LYS A 26 -4.08 -23.32 18.51
N ALA A 27 -3.97 -24.65 18.48
CA ALA A 27 -4.67 -25.53 19.42
C ALA A 27 -3.93 -25.66 20.76
N VAL A 28 -2.59 -25.59 20.73
CA VAL A 28 -1.74 -25.77 21.91
C VAL A 28 -1.53 -24.46 22.67
N PHE A 29 -1.40 -23.34 21.96
CA PHE A 29 -1.13 -22.05 22.58
C PHE A 29 -2.38 -21.15 22.55
N PRO A 30 -2.67 -20.43 23.65
CA PRO A 30 -3.83 -19.58 23.70
C PRO A 30 -3.71 -18.40 22.70
N PRO A 31 -4.83 -17.77 22.29
CA PRO A 31 -4.84 -16.71 21.28
C PRO A 31 -3.95 -15.50 21.60
N TRP A 32 -3.69 -15.24 22.89
CA TRP A 32 -2.82 -14.16 23.37
C TRP A 32 -1.33 -14.52 23.42
N PHE A 33 -0.96 -15.79 23.18
CA PHE A 33 0.44 -16.20 23.20
C PHE A 33 1.16 -15.69 21.95
N GLN A 34 2.11 -14.78 22.14
CA GLN A 34 2.95 -14.27 21.06
C GLN A 34 4.24 -15.09 20.98
N PHE A 35 4.42 -15.79 19.86
CA PHE A 35 5.69 -16.45 19.58
C PHE A 35 6.79 -15.39 19.41
N PRO A 36 7.97 -15.56 20.05
CA PRO A 36 9.09 -14.64 19.89
C PRO A 36 9.76 -14.74 18.52
N PHE A 37 9.23 -15.60 17.64
CA PHE A 37 9.71 -15.83 16.29
C PHE A 37 8.54 -15.89 15.30
N HIS A 38 8.81 -15.46 14.08
CA HIS A 38 7.96 -15.65 12.91
C HIS A 38 8.60 -16.73 12.04
N ILE A 39 7.83 -17.78 11.71
CA ILE A 39 8.30 -18.91 10.91
C ILE A 39 7.58 -18.91 9.57
N GLN A 40 8.35 -19.00 8.50
CA GLN A 40 7.90 -19.29 7.14
C GLN A 40 8.40 -20.68 6.73
N HIS A 41 7.86 -21.22 5.63
CA HIS A 41 8.17 -22.56 5.13
C HIS A 41 9.68 -22.86 5.04
N ARG A 42 10.53 -21.85 4.75
CA ARG A 42 11.99 -22.06 4.58
C ARG A 42 12.87 -21.26 5.54
N VAL A 43 12.30 -20.36 6.36
CA VAL A 43 13.08 -19.46 7.23
C VAL A 43 12.33 -19.10 8.50
N GLY A 44 13.04 -18.60 9.50
CA GLY A 44 12.44 -17.97 10.66
C GLY A 44 13.19 -16.70 11.07
N PHE A 45 12.46 -15.75 11.64
CA PHE A 45 12.97 -14.51 12.20
C PHE A 45 12.60 -14.42 13.67
N VAL A 46 13.47 -13.84 14.49
CA VAL A 46 13.02 -13.32 15.79
C VAL A 46 12.13 -12.10 15.56
N TYR A 47 11.09 -11.95 16.37
CA TYR A 47 10.09 -10.89 16.18
C TYR A 47 10.71 -9.48 16.23
N SER A 48 11.71 -9.26 17.09
CA SER A 48 12.45 -8.00 17.15
C SER A 48 13.18 -7.65 15.85
N PHE A 49 13.68 -8.65 15.12
CA PHE A 49 14.28 -8.42 13.80
C PHE A 49 13.21 -8.09 12.76
N LEU A 50 12.05 -8.75 12.82
CA LEU A 50 10.92 -8.44 11.95
C LEU A 50 10.40 -7.00 12.16
N GLN A 51 10.26 -6.56 13.42
CA GLN A 51 9.90 -5.17 13.75
C GLN A 51 10.93 -4.16 13.24
N PHE A 52 12.23 -4.51 13.30
CA PHE A 52 13.28 -3.68 12.73
C PHE A 52 13.13 -3.55 11.21
N LEU A 53 12.84 -4.64 10.50
CA LEU A 53 12.56 -4.58 9.06
C LEU A 53 11.38 -3.65 8.75
N PHE A 54 10.27 -3.77 9.48
CA PHE A 54 9.09 -2.92 9.27
C PHE A 54 9.35 -1.46 9.56
N THR A 55 10.10 -1.15 10.63
CA THR A 55 10.48 0.23 10.94
C THR A 55 11.29 0.87 9.80
N LEU A 56 12.13 0.10 9.11
CA LEU A 56 12.85 0.61 7.94
C LEU A 56 11.91 0.82 6.76
N THR A 57 11.00 -0.12 6.49
CA THR A 57 10.01 0.04 5.43
C THR A 57 9.10 1.25 5.68
N ASP A 58 8.62 1.45 6.91
CA ASP A 58 7.77 2.57 7.31
C ASP A 58 8.48 3.93 7.18
N LYS A 59 9.81 3.93 7.29
CA LYS A 59 10.65 5.12 7.04
C LYS A 59 10.95 5.35 5.56
N GLY A 60 10.45 4.50 4.67
CA GLY A 60 10.59 4.64 3.22
C GLY A 60 11.88 4.06 2.65
N PHE A 61 12.63 3.23 3.39
CA PHE A 61 13.80 2.56 2.83
C PHE A 61 13.39 1.50 1.80
N GLU A 62 14.08 1.47 0.67
CA GLU A 62 13.91 0.42 -0.32
C GLU A 62 14.43 -0.92 0.21
N ILE A 63 13.87 -2.03 -0.30
CA ILE A 63 14.31 -3.37 0.12
C ILE A 63 15.82 -3.59 -0.10
N THR A 64 16.39 -3.02 -1.16
CA THR A 64 17.83 -3.07 -1.42
C THR A 64 18.63 -2.35 -0.33
N GLU A 65 18.20 -1.17 0.08
CA GLU A 65 18.83 -0.41 1.16
C GLU A 65 18.71 -1.14 2.50
N ILE A 66 17.57 -1.77 2.77
CA ILE A 66 17.36 -2.59 3.95
C ILE A 66 18.36 -3.76 3.98
N VAL A 67 18.54 -4.46 2.85
CA VAL A 67 19.55 -5.53 2.72
C VAL A 67 20.95 -5.00 3.04
N ASP A 68 21.32 -3.84 2.51
CA ASP A 68 22.62 -3.22 2.76
C ASP A 68 22.82 -2.80 4.21
N ILE A 69 21.78 -2.24 4.85
CA ILE A 69 21.79 -1.88 6.27
C ILE A 69 22.01 -3.12 7.13
N ILE A 70 21.33 -4.23 6.84
CA ILE A 70 21.50 -5.50 7.54
C ILE A 70 22.92 -6.05 7.33
N GLY A 71 23.44 -5.96 6.11
CA GLY A 71 24.80 -6.37 5.76
C GLY A 71 25.86 -5.57 6.53
N LYS A 72 25.75 -4.23 6.54
CA LYS A 72 26.66 -3.32 7.24
C LYS A 72 26.60 -3.49 8.76
N ARG A 73 25.41 -3.62 9.35
CA ARG A 73 25.27 -3.83 10.80
C ARG A 73 25.94 -5.14 11.26
N ARG A 74 25.97 -6.15 10.38
CA ARG A 74 26.64 -7.43 10.63
C ARG A 74 28.15 -7.36 10.47
N SER A 75 28.68 -6.61 9.49
CA SER A 75 30.14 -6.47 9.34
C SER A 75 30.79 -5.80 10.56
N HIS A 76 30.06 -4.95 11.27
CA HIS A 76 30.48 -4.32 12.52
C HIS A 76 30.35 -5.24 13.75
N GLN A 77 29.47 -6.26 13.69
CA GLN A 77 29.39 -7.34 14.68
C GLN A 77 30.22 -8.54 14.22
N LYS A 78 31.57 -8.44 14.30
CA LYS A 78 32.46 -9.61 14.18
C LYS A 78 32.25 -10.54 15.38
N TRP A 79 31.23 -11.40 15.31
CA TRP A 79 31.10 -12.55 16.20
C TRP A 79 31.99 -13.67 15.68
N SER A 80 32.94 -14.09 16.52
CA SER A 80 33.87 -15.20 16.33
C SER A 80 33.17 -16.56 16.40
N CYS A 81 32.17 -16.80 15.55
CA CYS A 81 31.50 -18.09 15.48
C CYS A 81 31.73 -18.74 14.11
N ASN A 82 32.42 -19.88 14.17
CA ASN A 82 32.76 -20.76 13.08
C ASN A 82 31.57 -21.07 12.14
N LYS A 83 31.81 -20.87 10.84
CA LYS A 83 31.23 -21.59 9.68
C LYS A 83 29.73 -21.90 9.65
N ILE A 84 28.87 -21.11 10.31
CA ILE A 84 27.43 -21.11 9.99
C ILE A 84 27.22 -20.01 8.94
N TYR A 85 27.00 -20.42 7.69
CA TYR A 85 26.81 -19.56 6.52
C TYR A 85 26.07 -18.25 6.84
N SER A 86 26.77 -17.14 6.57
CA SER A 86 26.31 -15.77 6.77
C SER A 86 25.22 -15.43 5.76
N ILE A 87 23.96 -15.63 6.15
CA ILE A 87 22.85 -15.38 5.22
C ILE A 87 22.20 -14.05 5.62
N VAL A 88 22.54 -13.00 4.86
CA VAL A 88 21.71 -11.80 4.76
C VAL A 88 20.39 -12.22 4.12
N PRO A 89 19.21 -11.89 4.69
CA PRO A 89 17.93 -12.18 4.07
C PRO A 89 17.92 -11.68 2.63
N SER A 90 17.50 -12.52 1.69
CA SER A 90 17.34 -12.07 0.31
C SER A 90 16.21 -11.04 0.21
N ARG A 91 16.23 -10.22 -0.85
CA ARG A 91 15.13 -9.28 -1.14
C ARG A 91 13.77 -9.98 -1.14
N TYR A 92 13.69 -11.14 -1.79
CA TYR A 92 12.47 -11.97 -1.80
C TYR A 92 11.97 -12.29 -0.39
N LEU A 93 12.87 -12.64 0.53
CA LEU A 93 12.51 -13.03 1.88
C LEU A 93 12.02 -11.85 2.74
N ILE A 94 12.64 -10.69 2.58
CA ILE A 94 12.20 -9.46 3.26
C ILE A 94 10.83 -9.06 2.72
N THR A 95 10.66 -9.07 1.39
CA THR A 95 9.40 -8.75 0.73
C THR A 95 8.28 -9.72 1.14
N SER A 96 8.51 -11.04 1.12
CA SER A 96 7.50 -12.02 1.52
C SER A 96 7.10 -11.86 2.97
N SER A 97 8.05 -11.55 3.86
CA SER A 97 7.77 -11.30 5.28
C SER A 97 6.91 -10.06 5.51
N PHE A 98 7.18 -8.98 4.76
CA PHE A 98 6.34 -7.78 4.80
C PHE A 98 4.92 -8.06 4.29
N VAL A 99 4.81 -8.71 3.13
CA VAL A 99 3.51 -9.03 2.52
C VAL A 99 2.68 -9.94 3.43
N SER A 100 3.25 -11.03 3.95
CA SER A 100 2.56 -11.93 4.87
C SER A 100 2.13 -11.20 6.14
N HIS A 101 2.99 -10.36 6.73
CA HIS A 101 2.61 -9.61 7.92
C HIS A 101 1.47 -8.63 7.67
N PHE A 102 1.50 -7.90 6.54
CA PHE A 102 0.43 -6.99 6.17
C PHE A 102 -0.91 -7.72 6.10
N PHE A 103 -0.99 -8.79 5.29
CA PHE A 103 -2.24 -9.56 5.10
C PHE A 103 -2.71 -10.29 6.35
N GLU A 104 -1.80 -10.81 7.18
CA GLU A 104 -2.18 -11.61 8.36
C GLU A 104 -2.51 -10.77 9.60
N LYS A 105 -2.00 -9.53 9.69
CA LYS A 105 -2.01 -8.75 10.94
C LYS A 105 -2.49 -7.32 10.80
N MET A 106 -2.29 -6.69 9.64
CA MET A 106 -2.49 -5.24 9.50
C MET A 106 -3.62 -4.87 8.55
N GLU A 107 -4.00 -5.74 7.62
CA GLU A 107 -5.02 -5.44 6.60
C GLU A 107 -6.34 -4.99 7.24
N ASP A 108 -6.88 -5.78 8.18
CA ASP A 108 -8.13 -5.43 8.87
C ASP A 108 -8.03 -4.10 9.62
N PHE A 109 -6.91 -3.85 10.30
CA PHE A 109 -6.67 -2.60 11.00
C PHE A 109 -6.60 -1.42 10.03
N TYR A 110 -5.86 -1.58 8.94
CA TYR A 110 -5.73 -0.57 7.89
C TYR A 110 -7.08 -0.25 7.25
N MET A 111 -7.84 -1.29 6.89
CA MET A 111 -9.18 -1.15 6.30
C MET A 111 -10.16 -0.53 7.29
N SER A 112 -10.14 -0.95 8.55
CA SER A 112 -10.95 -0.35 9.63
C SER A 112 -10.61 1.13 9.84
N LYS A 113 -9.32 1.46 9.88
CA LYS A 113 -8.89 2.84 10.02
C LYS A 113 -9.33 3.68 8.83
N MET A 114 -9.09 3.22 7.61
CA MET A 114 -9.50 3.92 6.38
C MET A 114 -11.02 4.10 6.28
N THR A 115 -11.79 3.09 6.69
CA THR A 115 -13.27 3.17 6.72
C THR A 115 -13.83 4.07 7.81
N SER A 116 -13.08 4.32 8.87
CA SER A 116 -13.46 5.30 9.91
C SER A 116 -13.25 6.76 9.49
N LEU A 117 -12.54 7.03 8.38
CA LEU A 117 -12.24 8.38 7.93
C LEU A 117 -13.44 9.01 7.22
N CYS A 118 -13.61 10.32 7.42
CA CYS A 118 -14.64 11.12 6.75
C CYS A 118 -14.02 12.35 6.05
N CYS A 119 -14.82 13.04 5.27
CA CYS A 119 -14.51 14.37 4.76
C CYS A 119 -15.48 15.40 5.35
N ARG A 120 -15.05 16.65 5.45
CA ARG A 120 -15.86 17.83 5.82
C ARG A 120 -16.78 18.26 4.69
N GLY A 121 -16.48 17.86 3.46
CA GLY A 121 -17.33 18.12 2.29
C GLY A 121 -16.60 18.00 0.95
N SER A 122 -15.28 17.89 0.98
CA SER A 122 -14.45 17.91 -0.23
C SER A 122 -13.70 16.60 -0.38
N ILE A 123 -13.68 16.07 -1.60
CA ILE A 123 -12.78 14.97 -1.96
C ILE A 123 -11.95 15.36 -3.18
N SER A 124 -10.69 14.95 -3.18
CA SER A 124 -9.85 14.96 -4.37
C SER A 124 -9.81 13.56 -4.95
N LEU A 125 -10.13 13.49 -6.24
CA LEU A 125 -10.00 12.31 -7.07
C LEU A 125 -8.80 12.55 -7.96
N ASP A 126 -7.77 11.75 -7.77
CA ASP A 126 -6.60 11.98 -8.57
C ASP A 126 -5.87 10.71 -8.99
N HIS A 127 -5.33 10.79 -10.20
CA HIS A 127 -4.34 9.88 -10.76
C HIS A 127 -2.90 10.41 -10.56
N THR A 128 -2.75 11.70 -10.22
CA THR A 128 -1.47 12.39 -10.03
C THR A 128 -0.89 12.31 -8.62
N ILE A 129 -1.61 11.72 -7.66
CA ILE A 129 -0.97 11.20 -6.45
C ILE A 129 -0.20 9.94 -6.84
N LYS A 130 1.04 10.20 -7.25
CA LYS A 130 1.87 9.32 -8.05
C LYS A 130 2.45 8.13 -7.27
N VAL A 131 1.77 7.58 -6.25
CA VAL A 131 2.27 6.42 -5.47
C VAL A 131 2.72 5.28 -6.39
N ALA A 132 2.06 5.08 -7.52
CA ALA A 132 2.31 3.97 -8.45
C ALA A 132 3.02 4.33 -9.78
N THR A 133 3.91 5.35 -9.87
CA THR A 133 4.70 5.52 -11.13
C THR A 133 5.56 4.29 -11.42
N ASN A 134 5.76 3.46 -10.39
CA ASN A 134 6.56 2.25 -10.42
C ASN A 134 5.72 0.95 -10.47
N ILE A 135 4.38 1.03 -10.49
CA ILE A 135 3.53 -0.16 -10.65
C ILE A 135 3.05 -0.18 -12.09
N GLY A 136 3.57 -1.13 -12.84
CA GLY A 136 3.37 -1.23 -14.28
C GLY A 136 3.93 -2.55 -14.78
N TYR A 137 3.75 -2.82 -16.06
CA TYR A 137 4.46 -3.90 -16.73
C TYR A 137 5.12 -3.37 -17.99
N GLN A 138 6.24 -4.00 -18.34
CA GLN A 138 6.88 -3.75 -19.63
C GLN A 138 6.19 -4.60 -20.69
N ARG A 139 5.65 -3.95 -21.72
CA ARG A 139 5.11 -4.63 -22.91
C ARG A 139 6.24 -5.33 -23.67
N THR A 140 5.86 -6.23 -24.57
CA THR A 140 6.78 -6.93 -25.48
C THR A 140 7.59 -6.00 -26.38
N ASP A 141 7.10 -4.78 -26.64
CA ASP A 141 7.79 -3.71 -27.39
C ASP A 141 8.75 -2.87 -26.54
N GLY A 142 9.00 -3.26 -25.29
CA GLY A 142 9.88 -2.57 -24.35
C GLY A 142 9.26 -1.33 -23.69
N LYS A 143 8.04 -0.95 -24.06
CA LYS A 143 7.36 0.22 -23.48
C LYS A 143 6.80 -0.10 -22.09
N TRP A 144 7.09 0.78 -21.13
CA TRP A 144 6.48 0.72 -19.79
C TRP A 144 5.00 1.13 -19.85
N VAL A 145 4.12 0.25 -19.39
CA VAL A 145 2.70 0.55 -19.18
C VAL A 145 2.48 0.71 -17.68
N THR A 146 2.27 1.95 -17.24
CA THR A 146 1.87 2.24 -15.86
C THR A 146 0.48 1.67 -15.61
N GLN A 147 0.35 0.88 -14.54
CA GLN A 147 -0.92 0.41 -14.04
C GLN A 147 -1.45 1.44 -13.03
N TYR A 148 -2.44 2.21 -13.49
CA TYR A 148 -3.66 2.64 -12.80
C TYR A 148 -3.64 3.00 -11.32
N LYS A 149 -4.15 4.20 -11.01
CA LYS A 149 -4.31 4.72 -9.64
C LYS A 149 -5.62 5.47 -9.54
N ALA A 150 -6.65 4.85 -8.98
CA ALA A 150 -7.76 5.60 -8.44
C ALA A 150 -7.48 5.80 -6.95
N LEU A 151 -7.10 7.02 -6.55
CA LEU A 151 -6.88 7.39 -5.16
C LEU A 151 -7.86 8.49 -4.76
N PHE A 152 -8.53 8.29 -3.64
CA PHE A 152 -9.54 9.19 -3.09
C PHE A 152 -8.97 9.78 -1.81
N ILE A 153 -8.79 11.09 -1.76
CA ILE A 153 -8.24 11.78 -0.60
C ILE A 153 -9.22 12.85 -0.11
N ASN A 154 -9.36 13.00 1.21
CA ASN A 154 -10.14 14.08 1.80
C ASN A 154 -9.36 15.41 1.87
N GLU A 155 -9.97 16.46 2.38
CA GLU A 155 -9.31 17.76 2.57
C GLU A 155 -8.12 17.76 3.56
N ASP A 156 -7.98 16.72 4.39
CA ASP A 156 -6.88 16.57 5.36
C ASP A 156 -5.69 15.79 4.80
N GLY A 157 -5.71 15.42 3.51
CA GLY A 157 -4.66 14.61 2.90
C GLY A 157 -4.74 13.13 3.26
N GLN A 158 -5.85 12.67 3.84
CA GLN A 158 -6.04 11.28 4.25
C GLN A 158 -6.68 10.46 3.13
N VAL A 159 -6.16 9.26 2.90
CA VAL A 159 -6.70 8.31 1.91
C VAL A 159 -8.04 7.76 2.40
N LEU A 160 -9.12 8.11 1.72
CA LEU A 160 -10.46 7.61 1.98
C LEU A 160 -10.68 6.23 1.34
N SER A 161 -10.15 6.04 0.13
CA SER A 161 -10.27 4.79 -0.60
C SER A 161 -9.27 4.75 -1.75
N TRP A 162 -8.96 3.55 -2.22
CA TRP A 162 -8.08 3.35 -3.37
C TRP A 162 -8.44 2.09 -4.14
N GLN A 163 -8.13 2.07 -5.43
CA GLN A 163 -8.27 0.90 -6.29
C GLN A 163 -7.29 0.97 -7.46
N PHE A 164 -6.73 -0.18 -7.82
CA PHE A 164 -6.07 -0.36 -9.11
C PHE A 164 -7.13 -0.52 -10.20
N THR A 165 -7.22 0.42 -11.13
CA THR A 165 -8.12 0.32 -12.28
C THR A 165 -7.44 -0.38 -13.46
N LYS A 166 -8.09 -0.51 -14.63
CA LYS A 166 -7.44 -0.94 -15.89
C LYS A 166 -7.56 0.10 -16.99
N THR A 167 -8.22 1.20 -16.72
CA THR A 167 -8.33 2.34 -17.62
C THR A 167 -8.47 3.61 -16.76
N LYS A 168 -8.62 4.76 -17.43
CA LYS A 168 -9.07 6.00 -16.81
C LYS A 168 -10.60 6.17 -16.89
N SER A 169 -11.34 5.11 -17.22
CA SER A 169 -12.79 5.15 -17.37
C SER A 169 -13.48 5.39 -16.02
N PHE A 170 -14.56 6.15 -16.05
CA PHE A 170 -15.45 6.32 -14.90
C PHE A 170 -16.01 4.98 -14.41
N GLU A 171 -16.36 4.07 -15.33
CA GLU A 171 -16.95 2.77 -14.96
C GLU A 171 -16.01 1.90 -14.12
N ASP A 172 -14.70 2.04 -14.29
CA ASP A 172 -13.71 1.30 -13.48
C ASP A 172 -13.74 1.71 -12.00
N VAL A 173 -14.17 2.93 -11.69
CA VAL A 173 -14.14 3.51 -10.34
C VAL A 173 -15.52 3.82 -9.78
N LYS A 174 -16.58 3.67 -10.57
CA LYS A 174 -17.95 4.03 -10.20
C LYS A 174 -18.40 3.36 -8.91
N THR A 175 -18.15 2.06 -8.79
CA THR A 175 -18.48 1.30 -7.58
C THR A 175 -17.77 1.87 -6.36
N LEU A 176 -16.49 2.22 -6.50
CA LEU A 176 -15.69 2.80 -5.42
C LEU A 176 -16.21 4.18 -4.99
N ILE A 177 -16.55 5.04 -5.96
CA ILE A 177 -17.16 6.36 -5.73
C ILE A 177 -18.46 6.21 -4.93
N LEU A 178 -19.33 5.31 -5.36
CA LEU A 178 -20.62 5.06 -4.71
C LEU A 178 -20.44 4.49 -3.30
N GLN A 179 -19.45 3.62 -3.07
CA GLN A 179 -19.13 3.10 -1.74
C GLN A 179 -18.65 4.22 -0.81
N VAL A 180 -17.76 5.08 -1.27
CA VAL A 180 -17.29 6.24 -0.50
C VAL A 180 -18.46 7.17 -0.17
N SER A 181 -19.31 7.48 -1.16
CA SER A 181 -20.49 8.33 -0.94
C SER A 181 -21.46 7.74 0.08
N LYS A 182 -21.85 6.46 -0.07
CA LYS A 182 -22.70 5.76 0.89
C LYS A 182 -22.12 5.78 2.30
N ARG A 183 -20.80 5.60 2.42
CA ARG A 183 -20.09 5.67 3.70
C ARG A 183 -20.16 7.07 4.31
N MET A 184 -19.99 8.13 3.51
CA MET A 184 -20.15 9.51 4.00
C MET A 184 -21.56 9.75 4.50
N THR A 185 -22.58 9.32 3.77
CA THR A 185 -23.98 9.43 4.19
C THR A 185 -24.23 8.70 5.50
N ALA A 186 -23.69 7.49 5.67
CA ALA A 186 -23.80 6.73 6.92
C ALA A 186 -23.12 7.42 8.12
N LEU A 187 -22.11 8.27 7.87
CA LEU A 187 -21.43 9.09 8.87
C LEU A 187 -22.09 10.47 9.08
N ASN A 188 -23.30 10.68 8.54
CA ASN A 188 -24.00 11.97 8.53
C ASN A 188 -23.16 13.10 7.90
N LYS A 189 -22.40 12.76 6.85
CA LYS A 189 -21.62 13.69 6.02
C LYS A 189 -22.14 13.66 4.59
N ASN A 190 -21.88 14.73 3.85
CA ASN A 190 -22.21 14.83 2.43
C ASN A 190 -20.98 15.33 1.66
N ILE A 191 -20.78 14.80 0.45
CA ILE A 191 -19.73 15.24 -0.46
C ILE A 191 -20.31 16.40 -1.28
N SER A 192 -19.92 17.63 -0.96
CA SER A 192 -20.40 18.82 -1.65
C SER A 192 -19.51 19.22 -2.84
N THR A 193 -18.23 18.86 -2.79
CA THR A 193 -17.24 19.24 -3.82
C THR A 193 -16.29 18.10 -4.15
N ILE A 194 -16.03 17.92 -5.45
CA ILE A 194 -15.07 16.97 -5.99
C ILE A 194 -14.04 17.71 -6.84
N TYR A 195 -12.76 17.52 -6.52
CA TYR A 195 -11.62 18.05 -7.24
C TYR A 195 -10.99 16.95 -8.11
N ILE A 196 -10.93 17.15 -9.42
CA ILE A 196 -10.40 16.18 -10.40
C ILE A 196 -9.83 16.89 -11.64
N ASP A 197 -8.80 16.33 -12.28
CA ASP A 197 -8.14 16.93 -13.47
C ASP A 197 -9.10 17.12 -14.65
N ASP A 198 -9.67 16.02 -15.16
CA ASP A 198 -10.63 16.07 -16.27
C ASP A 198 -12.05 16.39 -15.78
N CYS A 199 -12.17 17.48 -15.01
CA CYS A 199 -13.42 17.88 -14.36
C CYS A 199 -14.57 18.10 -15.35
N CYS A 200 -14.27 18.46 -16.60
CA CYS A 200 -15.29 18.69 -17.62
C CYS A 200 -15.95 17.38 -18.05
N SER A 201 -15.17 16.36 -18.40
CA SER A 201 -15.69 15.06 -18.82
C SER A 201 -16.33 14.31 -17.65
N TRP A 202 -15.79 14.46 -16.43
CA TRP A 202 -16.30 13.76 -15.26
C TRP A 202 -17.53 14.40 -14.61
N ARG A 203 -17.82 15.67 -14.88
CA ARG A 203 -18.89 16.43 -14.22
C ARG A 203 -20.24 15.72 -14.30
N GLN A 204 -20.71 15.43 -15.50
CA GLN A 204 -22.02 14.81 -15.71
C GLN A 204 -22.08 13.39 -15.13
N LEU A 205 -20.98 12.63 -15.24
CA LEU A 205 -20.89 11.25 -14.72
C LEU A 205 -20.96 11.22 -13.19
N LEU A 206 -20.25 12.14 -12.52
CA LEU A 206 -20.28 12.29 -11.07
C LEU A 206 -21.63 12.81 -10.59
N GLN A 207 -22.18 13.85 -11.22
CA GLN A 207 -23.46 14.43 -10.83
C GLN A 207 -24.63 13.46 -11.02
N SER A 208 -24.63 12.68 -12.12
CA SER A 208 -25.64 11.63 -12.32
C SER A 208 -25.55 10.49 -11.31
N SER A 209 -24.37 10.24 -10.72
CA SER A 209 -24.15 9.17 -9.76
C SER A 209 -24.28 9.62 -8.29
N LEU A 210 -24.02 10.89 -7.99
CA LEU A 210 -23.91 11.41 -6.63
C LEU A 210 -24.94 12.49 -6.28
N GLY A 211 -25.57 13.12 -7.27
CA GLY A 211 -26.45 14.27 -7.11
C GLY A 211 -25.96 15.50 -7.89
N TYR A 212 -26.89 16.28 -8.44
CA TYR A 212 -26.58 17.48 -9.23
C TYR A 212 -26.09 18.65 -8.37
N GLU A 213 -26.31 18.60 -7.06
CA GLU A 213 -25.79 19.53 -6.07
C GLU A 213 -24.27 19.44 -5.86
N VAL A 214 -23.65 18.33 -6.29
CA VAL A 214 -22.21 18.12 -6.15
C VAL A 214 -21.46 19.04 -7.12
N ASN A 215 -20.57 19.86 -6.58
CA ASN A 215 -19.68 20.73 -7.35
C ASN A 215 -18.48 19.96 -7.87
N VAL A 216 -18.29 19.87 -9.18
CA VAL A 216 -17.09 19.28 -9.78
C VAL A 216 -16.16 20.39 -10.25
N LYS A 217 -14.92 20.40 -9.74
CA LYS A 217 -13.90 21.43 -9.99
C LYS A 217 -12.58 20.80 -10.42
N LEU A 218 -11.76 21.59 -11.13
CA LEU A 218 -10.39 21.22 -11.48
C LEU A 218 -9.58 21.01 -10.20
N ASP A 219 -8.74 19.98 -10.15
CA ASP A 219 -7.85 19.79 -9.00
C ASP A 219 -6.79 20.88 -8.88
N LEU A 220 -6.30 21.06 -7.64
CA LEU A 220 -5.39 22.15 -7.30
C LEU A 220 -4.05 22.04 -8.02
N PHE A 221 -3.52 20.85 -8.23
CA PHE A 221 -2.24 20.66 -8.89
C PHE A 221 -2.31 21.13 -10.34
N HIS A 222 -3.33 20.68 -11.08
CA HIS A 222 -3.51 21.11 -12.47
C HIS A 222 -3.93 22.58 -12.58
N ALA A 223 -4.69 23.11 -11.60
CA ALA A 223 -5.00 24.53 -11.54
C ALA A 223 -3.73 25.39 -11.40
N VAL A 224 -2.84 25.05 -10.46
CA VAL A 224 -1.56 25.75 -10.26
C VAL A 224 -0.68 25.60 -11.50
N GLN A 225 -0.58 24.41 -12.10
CA GLN A 225 0.19 24.21 -13.33
C GLN A 225 -0.30 25.06 -14.51
N ARG A 226 -1.61 25.29 -14.63
CA ARG A 226 -2.16 26.14 -15.69
C ARG A 226 -1.77 27.60 -15.46
N ILE A 227 -1.79 28.08 -14.21
CA ILE A 227 -1.40 29.44 -13.85
C ILE A 227 0.10 29.64 -14.11
N THR A 228 0.96 28.75 -13.60
CA THR A 228 2.42 28.90 -13.77
C THR A 228 2.83 28.87 -15.24
N LYS A 229 2.28 27.96 -16.05
CA LYS A 229 2.55 27.91 -17.50
C LYS A 229 2.06 29.16 -18.23
N HIS A 230 0.97 29.78 -17.76
CA HIS A 230 0.47 31.02 -18.33
C HIS A 230 1.39 32.20 -18.01
N GLU A 231 1.87 32.29 -16.77
CA GLU A 231 2.85 33.33 -16.38
C GLU A 231 4.17 33.19 -17.12
N GLU A 232 4.74 31.97 -17.22
CA GLU A 232 5.97 31.69 -17.96
C GLU A 232 5.90 32.12 -19.43
N ARG A 233 4.75 31.89 -20.08
CA ARG A 233 4.51 32.34 -21.46
C ARG A 233 4.47 33.86 -21.57
N ASN A 234 3.84 34.53 -20.63
CA ASN A 234 3.72 35.98 -20.64
C ASN A 234 5.07 36.66 -20.36
N THR A 235 5.90 36.13 -19.46
CA THR A 235 7.26 36.64 -19.24
C THR A 235 8.16 36.45 -20.46
N ASN A 236 8.07 35.32 -21.15
CA ASN A 236 8.87 35.06 -22.36
C ASN A 236 8.43 35.93 -23.56
N THR A 237 7.17 36.36 -23.60
CA THR A 237 6.68 37.27 -24.65
C THR A 237 7.19 38.70 -24.42
N ILE A 238 7.42 39.10 -23.17
CA ILE A 238 7.92 40.44 -22.81
C ILE A 238 9.45 40.53 -22.98
N SER A 239 10.19 39.42 -22.84
CA SER A 239 11.66 39.40 -23.05
C SER A 239 12.10 39.31 -24.51
N HIS A 240 11.15 39.19 -25.44
CA HIS A 240 11.40 39.12 -26.90
C HIS A 240 10.71 40.25 -27.69
N ALA A 241 10.18 41.26 -26.99
CA ALA A 241 9.69 42.53 -27.55
C ALA A 241 10.70 43.65 -27.23
#